data_AF-A0AA88QT62-F1
#
_entry.id   AF-A0AA88QT62-F1
#
_cell.length_a   1.000
_cell.length_b   1.000
_cell.length_c   1.000
_cell.angle_alpha   90.00
_cell.angle_beta   90.00
_cell.angle_gamma   90.00
#
_symmetry.space_group_name_H-M   'P 1'
#
loop_
_entity.id
_entity.type
_entity.pdbx_description
1 polymer ?
#
loop_
_entity_poly.entity_id
_entity_poly.type
_entity_poly.pdbx_seq_one_letter_code
_entity_poly.pdbx_strand_id
1 'polypeptide(L)'
;MKFGKNLRNEITEKLPEWEGEFISYKYLKKQLNLIAPPWHDEETKRPRKRPRMATDNCLVMEERNTNHTGEETGFIQLLRDDFEKINLFCDDKEAEYVNRLKELRDEVAVLEGSGGNATQVIRDLLDFHREMVLLLRYGVLNLEGLLKIVKKHKKKTGSFVLSPFMLRVLQQPFFSTDLLHKLLRECEATLRQLLLPI
;
A
#
# COMPACT_ATOMS: atom_id res chain seq x y z
N MET A 1 -5.60 4.95 14.86
CA MET A 1 -4.12 4.88 14.93
C MET A 1 -3.53 6.10 14.23
N LYS A 2 -2.59 6.80 14.90
CA LYS A 2 -1.88 7.98 14.35
C LYS A 2 -0.66 7.60 13.49
N PHE A 3 -0.07 6.41 13.72
CA PHE A 3 1.14 5.93 13.04
C PHE A 3 1.09 6.02 11.51
N GLY A 4 0.05 5.46 10.86
CA GLY A 4 -0.04 5.48 9.40
C GLY A 4 -0.24 6.89 8.78
N LYS A 5 -0.76 7.85 9.55
CA LYS A 5 -0.83 9.26 9.11
C LYS A 5 0.53 9.93 9.28
N ASN A 6 1.18 9.71 10.43
CA ASN A 6 2.49 10.27 10.71
C ASN A 6 3.55 9.75 9.72
N LEU A 7 3.55 8.46 9.41
CA LEU A 7 4.52 7.87 8.49
C LEU A 7 4.28 8.30 7.03
N ARG A 8 3.02 8.49 6.63
CA ARG A 8 2.69 9.09 5.34
C ARG A 8 3.22 10.52 5.25
N ASN A 9 2.98 11.33 6.28
CA ASN A 9 3.49 12.70 6.34
C ASN A 9 5.02 12.73 6.29
N GLU A 10 5.71 11.81 6.99
CA GLU A 10 7.17 11.70 6.94
C GLU A 10 7.68 11.42 5.51
N ILE A 11 7.05 10.49 4.80
CA ILE A 11 7.43 10.17 3.42
C ILE A 11 7.16 11.37 2.51
N THR A 12 5.98 11.98 2.60
CA THR A 12 5.61 13.15 1.80
C THR A 12 6.50 14.37 2.07
N GLU A 13 6.92 14.59 3.33
CA GLU A 13 7.84 15.68 3.67
C GLU A 13 9.23 15.47 3.08
N LYS A 14 9.70 14.22 3.07
CA LYS A 14 11.02 13.86 2.55
C LYS A 14 11.05 13.70 1.03
N LEU A 15 9.96 13.23 0.45
CA LEU A 15 9.79 12.87 -0.97
C LEU A 15 8.36 13.27 -1.39
N PRO A 16 8.13 14.55 -1.68
CA PRO A 16 6.79 15.08 -2.01
C PRO A 16 6.22 14.45 -3.28
N GLU A 17 7.07 14.03 -4.20
CA GLU A 17 6.70 13.32 -5.44
C GLU A 17 5.90 12.04 -5.18
N TRP A 18 6.08 11.41 -4.01
CA TRP A 18 5.44 10.13 -3.70
C TRP A 18 4.02 10.31 -3.13
N GLU A 19 3.55 11.53 -2.86
CA GLU A 19 2.25 11.78 -2.24
C GLU A 19 1.08 11.28 -3.10
N GLY A 20 1.18 11.41 -4.43
CA GLY A 20 0.16 10.96 -5.39
C GLY A 20 0.08 9.44 -5.56
N GLU A 21 1.15 8.74 -5.21
CA GLU A 21 1.32 7.31 -5.53
C GLU A 21 0.69 6.39 -4.49
N PHE A 22 0.40 6.91 -3.30
CA PHE A 22 -0.28 6.12 -2.27
C PHE A 22 -1.70 5.70 -2.67
N ILE A 23 -2.17 4.63 -2.00
CA ILE A 23 -3.56 4.18 -2.06
C ILE A 23 -4.54 5.32 -1.73
N SER A 24 -5.58 5.45 -2.56
CA SER A 24 -6.64 6.45 -2.49
C SER A 24 -7.68 6.09 -1.42
N TYR A 25 -7.24 5.81 -0.19
CA TYR A 25 -8.07 5.26 0.89
C TYR A 25 -9.34 6.07 1.18
N LYS A 26 -9.28 7.40 1.04
CA LYS A 26 -10.45 8.28 1.21
C LYS A 26 -11.51 8.04 0.14
N TYR A 27 -11.11 7.91 -1.13
CA TYR A 27 -12.01 7.68 -2.27
C TYR A 27 -12.59 6.26 -2.23
N LEU A 28 -11.75 5.26 -1.95
CA LEU A 28 -12.22 3.89 -1.75
C LEU A 28 -13.24 3.78 -0.62
N LYS A 29 -13.04 4.51 0.49
CA LYS A 29 -14.02 4.56 1.58
C LYS A 29 -15.33 5.23 1.17
N LYS A 30 -15.28 6.26 0.31
CA LYS A 30 -16.47 6.92 -0.24
C LYS A 30 -17.25 5.95 -1.13
N GLN A 31 -16.59 5.28 -2.07
CA GLN A 31 -17.20 4.25 -2.92
C GLN A 31 -17.84 3.13 -2.09
N LEU A 32 -17.15 2.69 -1.03
CA LEU A 32 -17.70 1.69 -0.11
C LEU A 32 -18.93 2.16 0.70
N ASN A 33 -19.13 3.47 0.86
CA ASN A 33 -20.33 4.01 1.49
C ASN A 33 -21.51 4.10 0.52
N LEU A 34 -21.27 4.12 -0.79
CA LEU A 34 -22.32 4.08 -1.81
C LEU A 34 -22.91 2.67 -1.91
N ILE A 35 -22.04 1.66 -2.04
CA ILE A 35 -22.42 0.23 -2.12
C ILE A 35 -23.33 -0.21 -0.96
N ALA A 36 -22.97 0.22 0.24
CA ALA A 36 -23.76 -0.05 1.44
C ALA A 36 -23.75 1.21 2.32
N PRO A 37 -24.83 2.01 2.30
CA PRO A 37 -25.04 3.07 3.27
C PRO A 37 -24.87 2.50 4.67
N PRO A 38 -24.29 3.26 5.63
CA PRO A 38 -24.28 2.80 7.01
C PRO A 38 -25.72 2.54 7.41
N TRP A 39 -26.05 1.27 7.70
CA TRP A 39 -27.24 0.93 8.44
C TRP A 39 -27.27 1.86 9.66
N HIS A 40 -28.33 2.67 9.78
CA HIS A 40 -28.55 3.42 11.01
C HIS A 40 -28.59 2.38 12.14
N ASP A 41 -27.64 2.48 13.04
CA ASP A 41 -27.59 1.68 14.27
C ASP A 41 -28.66 2.26 15.23
N GLU A 42 -29.93 2.19 14.84
CA GLU A 42 -31.09 2.49 15.69
C GLU A 42 -31.70 1.17 16.19
N GLU A 43 -30.93 0.35 16.91
CA GLU A 43 -31.57 -0.63 17.78
C GLU A 43 -30.73 -1.12 18.97
N THR A 44 -30.02 -0.22 19.63
CA THR A 44 -29.72 -0.39 21.06
C THR A 44 -30.83 0.26 21.89
N LYS A 45 -32.01 -0.38 21.93
CA LYS A 45 -33.03 -0.35 23.02
C LYS A 45 -34.34 -0.98 22.54
N ARG A 46 -34.47 -2.30 22.63
CA ARG A 46 -35.80 -2.94 22.80
C ARG A 46 -35.77 -3.83 24.04
N PRO A 47 -36.59 -3.55 25.07
CA PRO A 47 -36.69 -4.43 26.23
C PRO A 47 -37.40 -5.71 25.81
N ARG A 48 -36.84 -6.86 26.19
CA ARG A 48 -37.42 -8.18 25.95
C ARG A 48 -38.77 -8.30 26.67
N LYS A 49 -39.87 -8.30 25.92
CA LYS A 49 -41.14 -8.93 26.33
C LYS A 49 -41.72 -9.70 25.15
N ARG A 50 -41.81 -11.03 25.28
CA ARG A 50 -42.65 -11.88 24.44
C ARG A 50 -44.13 -11.54 24.70
N PRO A 51 -45.01 -11.66 23.70
CA PRO A 51 -45.89 -12.84 23.68
C PRO A 51 -46.13 -13.45 22.27
N ARG A 52 -46.85 -14.59 22.28
CA ARG A 52 -47.01 -15.65 21.25
C ARG A 52 -47.89 -15.29 20.03
N MET A 53 -47.56 -15.98 18.92
CA MET A 53 -48.30 -16.48 17.73
C MET A 53 -49.68 -15.93 17.33
N ALA A 54 -49.84 -15.56 16.03
CA ALA A 54 -50.69 -16.25 15.04
C ALA A 54 -50.62 -15.58 13.64
N THR A 55 -50.24 -16.39 12.64
CA THR A 55 -50.78 -16.56 11.27
C THR A 55 -50.97 -15.40 10.27
N ASP A 56 -50.52 -15.71 9.05
CA ASP A 56 -50.92 -15.25 7.70
C ASP A 56 -50.29 -14.00 7.04
N ASN A 57 -49.47 -14.33 6.02
CA ASN A 57 -49.31 -13.72 4.71
C ASN A 57 -49.19 -12.20 4.57
N CYS A 58 -47.97 -11.73 4.30
CA CYS A 58 -47.68 -11.04 3.04
C CYS A 58 -46.17 -11.10 2.76
N LEU A 59 -45.77 -11.96 1.82
CA LEU A 59 -44.46 -11.91 1.18
C LEU A 59 -44.43 -10.66 0.29
N VAL A 60 -43.93 -9.55 0.82
CA VAL A 60 -43.40 -8.48 -0.02
C VAL A 60 -41.94 -8.85 -0.27
N MET A 61 -41.70 -9.60 -1.35
CA MET A 61 -40.35 -9.69 -1.91
C MET A 61 -40.03 -8.32 -2.49
N GLU A 62 -39.41 -7.45 -1.68
CA GLU A 62 -38.83 -6.22 -2.21
C GLU A 62 -37.70 -6.60 -3.18
N GLU A 63 -37.93 -6.27 -4.44
CA GLU A 63 -36.92 -6.16 -5.48
C GLU A 63 -35.79 -5.21 -5.03
N ARG A 64 -34.74 -5.76 -4.44
CA ARG A 64 -33.49 -5.03 -4.20
C ARG A 64 -32.33 -5.78 -4.86
N ASN A 65 -32.31 -5.88 -6.18
CA ASN A 65 -31.10 -6.42 -6.81
C ASN A 65 -30.85 -6.04 -8.28
N THR A 66 -30.79 -4.74 -8.59
CA THR A 66 -30.26 -4.29 -9.89
C THR A 66 -29.26 -3.14 -9.81
N ASN A 67 -29.12 -2.45 -8.67
CA ASN A 67 -28.17 -1.34 -8.51
C ASN A 67 -26.87 -1.72 -7.77
N HIS A 68 -26.82 -2.87 -7.08
CA HIS A 68 -25.64 -3.29 -6.31
C HIS A 68 -24.44 -3.63 -7.22
N THR A 69 -24.69 -4.16 -8.41
CA THR A 69 -23.62 -4.62 -9.32
C THR A 69 -22.79 -3.47 -9.90
N GLY A 70 -23.41 -2.33 -10.23
CA GLY A 70 -22.70 -1.17 -10.81
C GLY A 70 -21.75 -0.48 -9.83
N GLU A 71 -22.18 -0.29 -8.57
CA GLU A 71 -21.37 0.37 -7.54
C GLU A 71 -20.27 -0.55 -6.99
N GLU A 72 -20.56 -1.86 -6.85
CA GLU A 72 -19.54 -2.88 -6.54
C GLU A 72 -18.46 -2.91 -7.62
N THR A 73 -18.84 -2.76 -8.89
CA THR A 73 -17.89 -2.66 -10.01
C THR A 73 -17.00 -1.42 -9.88
N GLY A 74 -17.56 -0.27 -9.48
CA GLY A 74 -16.81 0.98 -9.29
C GLY A 74 -15.76 0.90 -8.17
N PHE A 75 -16.11 0.31 -7.02
CA PHE A 75 -15.13 0.08 -5.94
C PHE A 75 -14.02 -0.89 -6.37
N ILE A 76 -14.39 -1.98 -7.05
CA ILE A 76 -13.43 -3.00 -7.53
C ILE A 76 -12.47 -2.38 -8.55
N GLN A 77 -12.98 -1.58 -9.48
CA GLN A 77 -12.16 -0.92 -10.49
C GLN A 77 -11.18 0.05 -9.83
N LEU A 78 -11.67 0.94 -8.95
CA LEU A 78 -10.79 1.88 -8.23
C LEU A 78 -9.72 1.16 -7.40
N LEU A 79 -10.06 0.03 -6.78
CA LEU A 79 -9.11 -0.77 -6.01
C LEU A 79 -8.06 -1.42 -6.91
N ARG A 80 -8.43 -1.83 -8.12
CA ARG A 80 -7.50 -2.36 -9.13
C ARG A 80 -6.59 -1.25 -9.67
N ASP A 81 -7.12 -0.08 -9.95
CA ASP A 81 -6.35 1.05 -10.48
C ASP A 81 -5.33 1.53 -9.45
N ASP A 82 -5.74 1.69 -8.17
CA ASP A 82 -4.82 2.00 -7.07
C ASP A 82 -3.73 0.92 -6.94
N PHE A 83 -4.08 -0.34 -7.16
CA PHE A 83 -3.16 -1.46 -7.07
C PHE A 83 -2.10 -1.44 -8.18
N GLU A 84 -2.54 -1.28 -9.43
CA GLU A 84 -1.65 -1.20 -10.59
C GLU A 84 -0.72 0.01 -10.50
N LYS A 85 -1.25 1.16 -10.08
CA LYS A 85 -0.46 2.36 -9.80
C LYS A 85 0.68 2.10 -8.81
N ILE A 86 0.36 1.49 -7.65
CA ILE A 86 1.37 1.21 -6.61
C ILE A 86 2.43 0.23 -7.13
N ASN A 87 2.04 -0.78 -7.92
CA ASN A 87 2.99 -1.73 -8.50
C ASN A 87 3.93 -1.06 -9.49
N LEU A 88 3.38 -0.30 -10.45
CA LEU A 88 4.17 0.42 -11.44
C LEU A 88 5.18 1.35 -10.75
N PHE A 89 4.72 2.11 -9.75
CA PHE A 89 5.61 2.97 -8.98
C PHE A 89 6.75 2.21 -8.28
N CYS A 90 6.46 1.07 -7.66
CA CYS A 90 7.49 0.25 -7.02
C CYS A 90 8.47 -0.35 -8.04
N ASP A 91 7.97 -0.87 -9.15
CA ASP A 91 8.81 -1.48 -10.20
C ASP A 91 9.73 -0.43 -10.84
N ASP A 92 9.20 0.76 -11.13
CA ASP A 92 9.98 1.89 -11.66
C ASP A 92 11.07 2.31 -10.66
N LYS A 93 10.74 2.43 -9.37
CA LYS A 93 11.71 2.78 -8.33
C LYS A 93 12.78 1.71 -8.13
N GLU A 94 12.42 0.43 -8.18
CA GLU A 94 13.41 -0.64 -8.10
C GLU A 94 14.38 -0.62 -9.29
N ALA A 95 13.88 -0.35 -10.51
CA ALA A 95 14.72 -0.19 -11.69
C ALA A 95 15.68 1.02 -11.55
N GLU A 96 15.18 2.15 -11.06
CA GLU A 96 16.01 3.33 -10.75
C GLU A 96 17.10 2.97 -9.73
N TYR A 97 16.78 2.23 -8.68
CA TYR A 97 17.74 1.86 -7.64
C TYR A 97 18.82 0.89 -8.10
N VAL A 98 18.49 -0.05 -8.98
CA VAL A 98 19.49 -0.92 -9.62
C VAL A 98 20.49 -0.09 -10.41
N ASN A 99 20.01 0.86 -11.21
CA ASN A 99 20.87 1.74 -12.00
C ASN A 99 21.71 2.65 -11.09
N ARG A 100 21.09 3.25 -10.07
CA ARG A 100 21.76 4.16 -9.14
C ARG A 100 22.87 3.48 -8.33
N LEU A 101 22.64 2.26 -7.86
CA LEU A 101 23.67 1.50 -7.15
C LEU A 101 24.86 1.18 -8.08
N LYS A 102 24.58 0.86 -9.35
CA LYS A 102 25.64 0.62 -10.34
C LYS A 102 26.49 1.87 -10.56
N GLU A 103 25.86 3.03 -10.79
CA GLU A 103 26.56 4.32 -10.93
C GLU A 103 27.45 4.62 -9.73
N LEU A 104 26.92 4.49 -8.50
CA LEU A 104 27.67 4.75 -7.27
C LEU A 104 28.87 3.80 -7.13
N ARG A 105 28.75 2.53 -7.56
CA ARG A 105 29.87 1.58 -7.54
C ARG A 105 30.93 1.93 -8.58
N ASP A 106 30.52 2.39 -9.76
CA ASP A 106 31.44 2.84 -10.79
C ASP A 106 32.22 4.09 -10.31
N GLU A 107 31.56 5.02 -9.61
CA GLU A 107 32.20 6.17 -8.95
C GLU A 107 33.22 5.75 -7.89
N VAL A 108 32.91 4.74 -7.06
CA VAL A 108 33.85 4.17 -6.08
C VAL A 108 35.08 3.59 -6.77
N ALA A 109 34.91 2.84 -7.86
CA ALA A 109 36.03 2.25 -8.59
C ALA A 109 36.96 3.33 -9.19
N VAL A 110 36.41 4.45 -9.66
CA VAL A 110 37.19 5.60 -10.16
C VAL A 110 37.93 6.31 -9.02
N LEU A 111 37.32 6.42 -7.84
CA LEU A 111 37.97 7.00 -6.65
C LEU A 111 39.17 6.18 -6.19
N GLU A 112 39.08 4.85 -6.19
CA GLU A 112 40.20 3.96 -5.84
C GLU A 112 41.41 4.15 -6.77
N GLY A 113 41.19 4.51 -8.04
CA GLY A 113 42.27 4.79 -8.99
C GLY A 113 42.82 6.23 -8.99
N SER A 114 42.05 7.21 -8.50
CA SER A 114 42.39 8.64 -8.60
C SER A 114 42.72 9.32 -7.27
N GLY A 115 42.45 8.67 -6.12
CA GLY A 115 42.69 9.26 -4.79
C GLY A 115 41.77 10.43 -4.45
N GLY A 116 40.59 10.49 -5.09
CA GLY A 116 39.62 11.57 -4.92
C GLY A 116 38.91 11.59 -3.55
N ASN A 117 38.09 12.61 -3.33
CA ASN A 117 37.37 12.79 -2.06
C ASN A 117 36.18 11.83 -1.91
N ALA A 118 36.39 10.72 -1.20
CA ALA A 118 35.37 9.72 -0.89
C ALA A 118 34.15 10.27 -0.11
N THR A 119 34.27 11.44 0.54
CA THR A 119 33.21 12.02 1.37
C THR A 119 31.93 12.32 0.58
N GLN A 120 32.04 12.67 -0.71
CA GLN A 120 30.85 12.93 -1.52
C GLN A 120 30.10 11.64 -1.83
N VAL A 121 30.81 10.62 -2.32
CA VAL A 121 30.22 9.31 -2.64
C VAL A 121 29.64 8.62 -1.39
N ILE A 122 30.27 8.79 -0.22
CA ILE A 122 29.71 8.30 1.05
C ILE A 122 28.37 8.98 1.36
N ARG A 123 28.26 10.31 1.18
CA ARG A 123 27.00 11.02 1.40
C ARG A 123 25.92 10.54 0.44
N ASP A 124 26.27 10.40 -0.84
CA ASP A 124 25.34 9.96 -1.87
C ASP A 124 24.85 8.51 -1.64
N LEU A 125 25.74 7.62 -1.16
CA LEU A 125 25.38 6.26 -0.73
C LEU A 125 24.45 6.24 0.49
N LEU A 126 24.67 7.12 1.48
CA LEU A 126 23.81 7.21 2.67
C LEU A 126 22.42 7.74 2.33
N ASP A 127 22.34 8.76 1.47
CA ASP A 127 21.07 9.30 0.99
C ASP A 127 20.31 8.27 0.16
N PHE A 128 21.02 7.54 -0.71
CA PHE A 128 20.46 6.42 -1.46
C PHE A 128 19.95 5.29 -0.54
N HIS A 129 20.71 4.90 0.48
CA HIS A 129 20.27 3.92 1.48
C HIS A 129 19.00 4.38 2.21
N ARG A 130 18.96 5.65 2.62
CA ARG A 130 17.78 6.25 3.27
C ARG A 130 16.56 6.20 2.36
N GLU A 131 16.72 6.49 1.07
CA GLU A 131 15.63 6.44 0.10
C GLU A 131 15.06 5.02 -0.07
N MET A 132 15.93 4.00 -0.20
CA MET A 132 15.51 2.59 -0.24
C MET A 132 14.70 2.18 0.99
N VAL A 133 15.10 2.64 2.19
CA VAL A 133 14.34 2.40 3.43
C VAL A 133 12.98 3.10 3.42
N LEU A 134 12.88 4.29 2.81
CA LEU A 134 11.58 4.97 2.63
C LEU A 134 10.67 4.18 1.68
N LEU A 135 11.19 3.57 0.61
CA LEU A 135 10.41 2.72 -0.29
C LEU A 135 9.87 1.47 0.43
N LEU A 136 10.66 0.83 1.30
CA LEU A 136 10.17 -0.27 2.16
C LEU A 136 8.99 0.18 3.03
N ARG A 137 9.11 1.36 3.67
CA ARG A 137 8.05 1.91 4.52
C ARG A 137 6.80 2.28 3.71
N TYR A 138 6.98 2.81 2.50
CA TYR A 138 5.91 3.08 1.55
C TYR A 138 5.13 1.80 1.21
N GLY A 139 5.82 0.70 0.88
CA GLY A 139 5.20 -0.59 0.61
C GLY A 139 4.35 -1.10 1.78
N VAL A 140 4.89 -1.06 3.00
CA VAL A 140 4.18 -1.46 4.23
C VAL A 140 2.90 -0.65 4.44
N LEU A 141 2.95 0.68 4.25
CA LEU A 141 1.79 1.55 4.41
C LEU A 141 0.68 1.26 3.40
N ASN A 142 1.05 1.07 2.14
CA ASN A 142 0.10 0.80 1.07
C ASN A 142 -0.55 -0.57 1.25
N LEU A 143 0.24 -1.59 1.61
CA LEU A 143 -0.29 -2.90 1.97
C LEU A 143 -1.27 -2.83 3.15
N GLU A 144 -0.91 -2.12 4.21
CA GLU A 144 -1.79 -1.97 5.37
C GLU A 144 -3.11 -1.26 4.98
N GLY A 145 -3.02 -0.24 4.10
CA GLY A 145 -4.17 0.45 3.54
C GLY A 145 -5.10 -0.48 2.73
N LEU A 146 -4.52 -1.27 1.83
CA LEU A 146 -5.22 -2.27 1.03
C LEU A 146 -5.91 -3.32 1.91
N LEU A 147 -5.18 -3.93 2.86
CA LEU A 147 -5.75 -4.92 3.78
C LEU A 147 -6.90 -4.33 4.61
N LYS A 148 -6.77 -3.07 5.06
CA LYS A 148 -7.82 -2.39 5.82
C LYS A 148 -9.08 -2.14 4.99
N ILE A 149 -8.94 -1.69 3.73
CA ILE A 149 -10.11 -1.41 2.90
C ILE A 149 -10.82 -2.69 2.47
N VAL A 150 -10.06 -3.74 2.15
CA VAL A 150 -10.62 -5.06 1.80
C VAL A 150 -11.37 -5.67 2.99
N LYS A 151 -10.76 -5.64 4.19
CA LYS A 151 -11.44 -6.06 5.42
C LYS A 151 -12.70 -5.25 5.70
N LYS A 152 -12.68 -3.95 5.40
CA LYS A 152 -13.85 -3.06 5.58
C LYS A 152 -14.98 -3.43 4.63
N HIS A 153 -14.68 -3.72 3.36
CA HIS A 153 -15.70 -4.19 2.43
C HIS A 153 -16.30 -5.51 2.89
N LYS A 154 -15.47 -6.50 3.24
CA LYS A 154 -15.97 -7.79 3.76
C LYS A 154 -16.98 -7.61 4.90
N LYS A 155 -16.69 -6.71 5.84
CA LYS A 155 -17.58 -6.40 6.96
C LYS A 155 -18.91 -5.78 6.54
N LYS A 156 -18.94 -5.00 5.45
CA LYS A 156 -20.14 -4.30 5.00
C LYS A 156 -21.03 -5.17 4.12
N THR A 157 -20.45 -5.87 3.16
CA THR A 157 -21.19 -6.59 2.12
C THR A 157 -21.39 -8.07 2.48
N GLY A 158 -20.80 -8.55 3.58
CA GLY A 158 -20.86 -9.96 4.01
C GLY A 158 -20.04 -10.91 3.15
N SER A 159 -19.65 -10.48 1.94
CA SER A 159 -18.81 -11.23 0.99
C SER A 159 -17.42 -10.61 0.84
N PHE A 160 -16.43 -11.46 0.57
CA PHE A 160 -15.10 -11.01 0.17
C PHE A 160 -15.17 -10.53 -1.29
N VAL A 161 -14.79 -9.28 -1.53
CA VAL A 161 -14.66 -8.68 -2.87
C VAL A 161 -13.72 -9.47 -3.78
N LEU A 162 -12.78 -10.21 -3.20
CA LEU A 162 -11.53 -10.54 -3.87
C LEU A 162 -11.12 -11.98 -3.57
N SER A 163 -11.73 -12.94 -4.25
CA SER A 163 -11.36 -14.35 -4.05
C SER A 163 -10.15 -14.80 -4.91
N PRO A 164 -10.02 -14.48 -6.23
CA PRO A 164 -8.80 -14.81 -6.98
C PRO A 164 -7.81 -13.65 -7.18
N PHE A 165 -8.28 -12.41 -7.04
CA PHE A 165 -7.46 -11.22 -7.28
C PHE A 165 -6.50 -10.95 -6.11
N MET A 166 -6.97 -10.99 -4.86
CA MET A 166 -6.10 -10.79 -3.68
C MET A 166 -5.00 -11.84 -3.57
N LEU A 167 -5.26 -13.08 -4.00
CA LEU A 167 -4.25 -14.14 -4.03
C LEU A 167 -3.15 -13.84 -5.05
N ARG A 168 -3.50 -13.30 -6.24
CA ARG A 168 -2.52 -12.87 -7.25
C ARG A 168 -1.78 -11.60 -6.85
N VAL A 169 -2.50 -10.68 -6.20
CA VAL A 169 -1.95 -9.45 -5.60
C VAL A 169 -0.81 -9.79 -4.65
N LEU A 170 -1.02 -10.70 -3.69
CA LEU A 170 0.00 -11.15 -2.73
C LEU A 170 1.24 -11.80 -3.38
N GLN A 171 1.20 -12.11 -4.68
CA GLN A 171 2.31 -12.64 -5.47
C GLN A 171 2.99 -11.58 -6.36
N GLN A 172 2.56 -10.31 -6.31
CA GLN A 172 3.11 -9.24 -7.13
C GLN A 172 4.40 -8.64 -6.56
N PRO A 173 5.29 -8.12 -7.43
CA PRO A 173 6.64 -7.65 -7.08
C PRO A 173 6.71 -6.60 -5.96
N PHE A 174 5.71 -5.73 -5.77
CA PHE A 174 5.72 -4.79 -4.62
C PHE A 174 5.71 -5.48 -3.24
N PHE A 175 5.32 -6.76 -3.17
CA PHE A 175 5.47 -7.58 -1.97
C PHE A 175 6.86 -8.18 -1.81
N SER A 176 7.57 -8.35 -2.92
CA SER A 176 8.88 -8.98 -2.99
C SER A 176 9.96 -7.96 -2.66
N THR A 177 10.08 -7.66 -1.37
CA THR A 177 11.16 -6.83 -0.84
C THR A 177 12.57 -7.43 -1.05
N ASP A 178 12.70 -8.62 -1.64
CA ASP A 178 13.95 -9.36 -1.81
C ASP A 178 14.99 -8.59 -2.63
N LEU A 179 14.56 -7.93 -3.72
CA LEU A 179 15.46 -7.10 -4.51
C LEU A 179 15.97 -5.92 -3.69
N LEU A 180 15.07 -5.21 -3.02
CA LEU A 180 15.42 -4.06 -2.19
C LEU A 180 16.34 -4.45 -1.01
N HIS A 181 16.11 -5.60 -0.38
CA HIS A 181 17.01 -6.15 0.64
C HIS A 181 18.40 -6.50 0.06
N LYS A 182 18.46 -7.04 -1.16
CA LYS A 182 19.73 -7.31 -1.84
C LYS A 182 20.48 -6.00 -2.11
N LEU A 183 19.81 -5.01 -2.69
CA LEU A 183 20.39 -3.69 -2.97
C LEU A 183 20.86 -2.98 -1.69
N LEU A 184 20.09 -3.06 -0.61
CA LEU A 184 20.48 -2.54 0.71
C LEU A 184 21.77 -3.20 1.22
N ARG A 185 21.88 -4.54 1.12
CA ARG A 185 23.09 -5.25 1.54
C ARG A 185 24.30 -4.91 0.69
N GLU A 186 24.12 -4.75 -0.61
CA GLU A 186 25.20 -4.32 -1.50
C GLU A 186 25.65 -2.89 -1.19
N CYS A 187 24.71 -1.96 -0.98
CA CYS A 187 24.99 -0.58 -0.57
C CYS A 187 25.75 -0.53 0.78
N GLU A 188 25.33 -1.32 1.78
CA GLU A 188 26.04 -1.44 3.05
C GLU A 188 27.47 -1.98 2.89
N ALA A 189 27.68 -2.95 1.99
CA ALA A 189 29.00 -3.48 1.70
C ALA A 189 29.91 -2.42 1.08
N THR A 190 29.40 -1.64 0.12
CA THR A 190 30.13 -0.53 -0.50
C THR A 190 30.46 0.56 0.52
N LEU A 191 29.52 0.93 1.40
CA LEU A 191 29.78 1.88 2.48
C LEU A 191 30.88 1.39 3.44
N ARG A 192 30.86 0.10 3.81
CA ARG A 192 31.90 -0.48 4.69
C ARG A 192 33.29 -0.43 4.06
N GLN A 193 33.39 -0.70 2.76
CA GLN A 193 34.65 -0.61 2.01
C GLN A 193 35.23 0.80 2.06
N LEU A 194 34.39 1.84 1.92
CA LEU A 194 34.83 3.23 1.94
C LEU A 194 35.17 3.76 3.35
N LEU A 195 34.43 3.32 4.37
CA LEU A 195 34.57 3.82 5.74
C LEU A 195 35.66 3.09 6.55
N LEU A 196 36.00 1.86 6.17
CA LEU A 196 37.02 1.04 6.82
C LEU A 196 38.00 0.47 5.76
N PRO A 197 38.79 1.33 5.09
CA PRO A 197 39.83 0.84 4.19
C PRO A 197 40.86 0.04 5.01
N ILE A 198 41.10 -1.22 4.60
CA ILE A 198 42.12 -2.12 5.18
C ILE A 198 43.51 -1.63 4.80
#